data_AF-A0A2H0YMZ5-F1
#
_entry.id   AF-A0A2H0YMZ5-F1
#
_cell.length_a   1.000
_cell.length_b   1.000
_cell.length_c   1.000
_cell.angle_alpha   90.00
_cell.angle_beta   90.00
_cell.angle_gamma   90.00
#
_symmetry.space_group_name_H-M   'P 1'
#
loop_
_entity.id
_entity.type
_entity.pdbx_description
1 polymer ?
#
loop_
_entity_poly.entity_id
_entity_poly.type
_entity_poly.pdbx_seq_one_letter_code
_entity_poly.pdbx_strand_id
1 'polypeptide(L)'
;MKRIILFIGLVVLFLCIATSVAADVVGERRTFFVDQSYDFSGRKEITAILVKAFPKLYFYIDEDWWNFNPQSEIRQALDNLEQEFNQNIYPTIINIFGSEWNPGIDNKSQITVLIHPMKETSGGYFRSNDEYFRIQVSDSNEREMFYFNTKYITTPLAKSFLAHELVHLITFNQKEKIYNATEEIWLNEARAEYVPTLLGYDEILDGSNLERRIRDFFENPSDPLIDWQNEKADYGVVNLFTQYLVDHYGINVLADALRSSETGIESLNYALEKNNFKEDFSQIFTDWTITVLINDCNYGPKYCYLNKNLRTFHITPRINFLPLSGESTLTLTDLTKQWSGNWYKIIGGRGTLKFSFFGNPDTAFKIPYITINQAGSYNVKFLELDKDRKGEVRMENFGTEITGMVIIPSLSDQIESSDVSSYYFFSWTASIERSDEDELIKQFLAQIEALKKEIIRVQAQIQAILSQKGQFSCSQLNSNLYLGLKNNQEVRCLQQFLKLQGPEIYPEGLVSGNFLSLTKSAVIRFQEKYASEILTPLGLTSGTGFVGSVTRAKINQLLSP
;
A
#
# COMPACT_ATOMS: atom_id res chain seq x y z
N MET A 1 66.41 10.70 -91.09
CA MET A 1 67.44 10.72 -90.02
C MET A 1 66.75 10.47 -88.68
N LYS A 2 67.24 9.48 -87.92
CA LYS A 2 66.80 9.13 -86.56
C LYS A 2 67.02 10.30 -85.59
N ARG A 3 66.14 10.48 -84.60
CA ARG A 3 66.50 10.40 -83.16
C ARG A 3 65.26 10.41 -82.26
N ILE A 4 65.32 9.48 -81.30
CA ILE A 4 64.43 9.16 -80.16
C ILE A 4 64.70 10.15 -79.01
N ILE A 5 63.80 10.20 -78.00
CA ILE A 5 63.94 10.62 -76.57
C ILE A 5 62.87 11.69 -76.22
N LEU A 6 62.06 11.65 -75.15
CA LEU A 6 61.78 10.71 -74.05
C LEU A 6 60.42 11.13 -73.44
N PHE A 7 59.64 10.15 -72.95
CA PHE A 7 58.51 10.36 -72.04
C PHE A 7 59.04 10.78 -70.66
N ILE A 8 58.43 11.78 -70.01
CA ILE A 8 58.53 11.99 -68.55
C ILE A 8 57.11 12.10 -68.01
N GLY A 9 56.72 11.08 -67.24
CA GLY A 9 55.46 11.01 -66.50
C GLY A 9 55.48 11.92 -65.28
N LEU A 10 54.35 12.61 -65.08
CA LEU A 10 54.06 13.39 -63.88
C LEU A 10 53.63 12.42 -62.77
N VAL A 11 54.55 12.06 -61.88
CA VAL A 11 54.21 11.34 -60.64
C VAL A 11 53.71 12.40 -59.65
N VAL A 12 52.40 12.43 -59.43
CA VAL A 12 51.78 13.13 -58.32
C VAL A 12 52.08 12.33 -57.06
N LEU A 13 53.03 12.83 -56.26
CA LEU A 13 53.31 12.33 -54.93
C LEU A 13 52.16 12.77 -54.00
N PHE A 14 51.12 11.94 -53.89
CA PHE A 14 50.16 12.06 -52.79
C PHE A 14 50.90 11.70 -51.50
N LEU A 15 51.32 12.71 -50.74
CA LEU A 15 51.72 12.51 -49.34
C LEU A 15 50.48 12.02 -48.58
N CYS A 16 50.40 10.72 -48.34
CA CYS A 16 49.63 10.19 -47.23
C CYS A 16 50.28 10.73 -45.95
N ILE A 17 49.72 11.81 -45.39
CA ILE A 17 49.98 12.18 -44.00
C ILE A 17 49.29 11.09 -43.19
N ALA A 18 50.06 10.06 -42.81
CA ALA A 18 49.63 9.14 -41.78
C ALA A 18 49.50 9.97 -40.50
N THR A 19 48.26 10.27 -40.09
CA THR A 19 47.97 10.82 -38.77
C THR A 19 48.37 9.76 -37.76
N SER A 20 49.58 9.88 -37.21
CA SER A 20 50.01 9.07 -36.08
C SER A 20 49.14 9.45 -34.89
N VAL A 21 48.15 8.62 -34.57
CA VAL A 21 47.35 8.74 -33.35
C VAL A 21 48.30 8.41 -32.19
N ALA A 22 48.73 9.42 -31.43
CA ALA A 22 49.58 9.20 -30.27
C ALA A 22 48.74 8.62 -29.13
N ALA A 23 49.23 7.55 -28.50
CA ALA A 23 48.66 7.07 -27.24
C ALA A 23 48.93 8.09 -26.13
N ASP A 24 47.98 8.20 -25.18
CA ASP A 24 48.14 9.10 -24.04
C ASP A 24 49.23 8.56 -23.11
N VAL A 25 49.98 9.45 -22.44
CA VAL A 25 51.15 9.05 -21.62
C VAL A 25 50.87 9.26 -20.13
N VAL A 26 51.25 8.30 -19.28
CA VAL A 26 51.12 8.45 -17.82
C VAL A 26 51.81 9.73 -17.33
N GLY A 27 51.09 10.55 -16.57
CA GLY A 27 51.51 11.87 -16.13
C GLY A 27 51.07 13.03 -17.04
N GLU A 28 50.50 12.74 -18.21
CA GLU A 28 49.87 13.74 -19.08
C GLU A 28 48.73 14.44 -18.35
N ARG A 29 48.67 15.77 -18.51
CA ARG A 29 47.57 16.61 -18.03
C ARG A 29 46.65 16.95 -19.17
N ARG A 30 45.35 16.85 -18.93
CA ARG A 30 44.33 17.26 -19.89
C ARG A 30 43.14 17.90 -19.19
N THR A 31 42.55 18.87 -19.84
CA THR A 31 41.28 19.47 -19.41
C THR A 31 40.13 18.68 -20.02
N PHE A 32 39.18 18.27 -19.17
CA PHE A 32 37.96 17.58 -19.55
C PHE A 32 36.75 18.43 -19.19
N PHE A 33 35.73 18.42 -20.04
CA PHE A 33 34.39 18.90 -19.70
C PHE A 33 33.71 17.90 -18.76
N VAL A 34 32.95 18.40 -17.79
CA VAL A 34 32.19 17.62 -16.80
C VAL A 34 30.79 18.21 -16.63
N ASP A 35 29.85 17.39 -16.17
CA ASP A 35 28.51 17.86 -15.84
C ASP A 35 28.46 18.51 -14.43
N GLN A 36 28.03 19.78 -14.38
CA GLN A 36 27.92 20.55 -13.14
C GLN A 36 26.91 19.99 -12.14
N SER A 37 25.88 19.28 -12.63
CA SER A 37 24.86 18.68 -11.78
C SER A 37 25.41 17.55 -10.92
N TYR A 38 26.48 16.88 -11.39
CA TYR A 38 27.17 15.81 -10.69
C TYR A 38 28.41 16.27 -9.91
N ASP A 39 29.20 17.20 -10.48
CA ASP A 39 30.43 17.71 -9.84
C ASP A 39 30.17 18.31 -8.45
N PHE A 40 31.04 17.99 -7.49
CA PHE A 40 30.90 18.43 -6.10
C PHE A 40 30.91 19.96 -5.95
N SER A 41 31.72 20.65 -6.75
CA SER A 41 31.88 22.11 -6.72
C SER A 41 31.11 22.81 -7.86
N GLY A 42 30.32 22.07 -8.64
CA GLY A 42 29.59 22.60 -9.80
C GLY A 42 30.50 23.08 -10.94
N ARG A 43 31.69 22.51 -11.10
CA ARG A 43 32.63 22.85 -12.18
C ARG A 43 32.10 22.35 -13.53
N LYS A 44 32.45 23.05 -14.62
CA LYS A 44 32.17 22.65 -16.02
C LYS A 44 33.35 21.98 -16.71
N GLU A 45 34.54 22.26 -16.20
CA GLU A 45 35.81 21.77 -16.71
C GLU A 45 36.71 21.44 -15.53
N ILE A 46 37.48 20.36 -15.66
CA ILE A 46 38.50 19.98 -14.69
C ILE A 46 39.80 19.65 -15.40
N THR A 47 40.94 19.97 -14.79
CA THR A 47 42.23 19.45 -15.23
C THR A 47 42.49 18.13 -14.52
N ALA A 48 42.76 17.09 -15.30
CA ALA A 48 43.01 15.74 -14.80
C ALA A 48 44.35 15.21 -15.29
N ILE A 49 44.97 14.36 -14.47
CA ILE A 49 46.24 13.69 -14.77
C ILE A 49 45.97 12.22 -15.12
N LEU A 50 46.59 11.71 -16.18
CA LEU A 50 46.59 10.28 -16.49
C LEU A 50 47.44 9.52 -15.45
N VAL A 51 46.80 8.80 -14.54
CA VAL A 51 47.47 8.11 -13.41
C VAL A 51 47.89 6.69 -13.78
N LYS A 52 47.07 5.99 -14.58
CA LYS A 52 47.29 4.63 -15.07
C LYS A 52 46.79 4.49 -16.51
N ALA A 53 47.55 3.78 -17.33
CA ALA A 53 47.22 3.48 -18.71
C ALA A 53 47.34 1.98 -18.96
N PHE A 54 46.26 1.38 -19.46
CA PHE A 54 46.12 -0.04 -19.73
C PHE A 54 45.64 -0.27 -21.17
N PRO A 55 45.71 -1.51 -21.70
CA PRO A 55 45.32 -1.77 -23.09
C PRO A 55 43.88 -1.36 -23.45
N LYS A 56 42.95 -1.42 -22.49
CA LYS A 56 41.54 -1.05 -22.68
C LYS A 56 41.07 0.18 -21.89
N LEU A 57 41.80 0.61 -20.86
CA LEU A 57 41.38 1.67 -19.96
C LEU A 57 42.46 2.75 -19.77
N TYR A 58 42.03 4.01 -19.77
CA TYR A 58 42.79 5.13 -19.24
C TYR A 58 42.13 5.65 -17.97
N PHE A 59 42.88 5.76 -16.87
CA PHE A 59 42.37 6.38 -15.64
C PHE A 59 42.94 7.79 -15.49
N TYR A 60 42.11 8.77 -15.80
CA TYR A 60 42.37 10.17 -15.50
C TYR A 60 41.78 10.51 -14.14
N ILE A 61 42.51 11.26 -13.32
CA ILE A 61 42.02 11.74 -12.03
C ILE A 61 42.16 13.25 -11.96
N ASP A 62 41.12 13.92 -11.46
CA ASP A 62 41.14 15.32 -11.06
C ASP A 62 42.45 15.68 -10.32
N GLU A 63 43.20 16.64 -10.87
CA GLU A 63 44.54 16.99 -10.36
C GLU A 63 44.48 17.57 -8.95
N ASP A 64 43.49 18.42 -8.67
CA ASP A 64 43.34 19.06 -7.37
C ASP A 64 43.08 17.99 -6.32
N TRP A 65 42.17 17.05 -6.58
CA TRP A 65 41.91 15.96 -5.65
C TRP A 65 43.11 15.01 -5.52
N TRP A 66 43.74 14.62 -6.62
CA TRP A 66 44.87 13.69 -6.66
C TRP A 66 46.08 14.15 -5.82
N ASN A 67 46.35 15.46 -5.80
CA ASN A 67 47.50 16.03 -5.11
C ASN A 67 47.41 15.99 -3.58
N PHE A 68 46.21 15.84 -3.01
CA PHE A 68 45.98 15.85 -1.56
C PHE A 68 45.52 14.51 -0.97
N ASN A 69 45.49 13.43 -1.77
CA ASN A 69 44.97 12.12 -1.34
C ASN A 69 46.03 11.00 -1.37
N PRO A 70 45.84 9.89 -0.62
CA PRO A 70 46.79 8.79 -0.52
C PRO A 70 47.01 8.04 -1.85
N GLN A 71 48.02 8.46 -2.60
CA GLN A 71 48.26 7.99 -3.98
C GLN A 71 48.53 6.48 -4.09
N SER A 72 49.14 5.84 -3.08
CA SER A 72 49.48 4.41 -3.14
C SER A 72 48.25 3.51 -3.11
N GLU A 73 47.30 3.81 -2.21
CA GLU A 73 46.06 3.05 -2.08
C GLU A 73 45.18 3.19 -3.32
N ILE A 74 45.06 4.41 -3.83
CA ILE A 74 44.30 4.69 -5.06
C ILE A 74 44.90 3.92 -6.24
N ARG A 75 46.23 3.96 -6.42
CA ARG A 75 46.89 3.21 -7.52
C ARG A 75 46.61 1.71 -7.44
N GLN A 76 46.64 1.14 -6.24
CA GLN A 76 46.31 -0.28 -6.04
C GLN A 76 44.84 -0.56 -6.36
N ALA A 77 43.93 0.32 -5.95
CA ALA A 77 42.51 0.18 -6.28
C ALA A 77 42.28 0.22 -7.80
N LEU A 78 42.96 1.10 -8.54
CA LEU A 78 42.90 1.14 -10.00
C LEU A 78 43.45 -0.12 -10.67
N ASP A 79 44.54 -0.68 -10.14
CA ASP A 79 45.09 -1.96 -10.64
C ASP A 79 44.09 -3.10 -10.45
N ASN A 80 43.44 -3.16 -9.27
CA ASN A 80 42.41 -4.17 -9.00
C ASN A 80 41.17 -3.99 -9.90
N LEU A 81 40.75 -2.74 -10.13
CA LEU A 81 39.62 -2.44 -11.02
C LEU A 81 39.91 -2.79 -12.47
N GLU A 82 41.11 -2.52 -12.97
CA GLU A 82 41.48 -2.93 -14.33
C GLU A 82 41.51 -4.44 -14.46
N GLN A 83 42.06 -5.14 -13.47
CA GLN A 83 42.10 -6.59 -13.48
C GLN A 83 40.68 -7.17 -13.55
N GLU A 84 39.78 -6.72 -12.68
CA GLU A 84 38.38 -7.15 -12.67
C GLU A 84 37.67 -6.78 -13.99
N PHE A 85 37.95 -5.59 -14.51
CA PHE A 85 37.38 -5.13 -15.77
C PHE A 85 37.75 -6.05 -16.94
N ASN A 86 39.03 -6.34 -17.08
CA ASN A 86 39.55 -7.10 -18.21
C ASN A 86 39.24 -8.60 -18.09
N GLN A 87 39.24 -9.15 -16.88
CA GLN A 87 39.04 -10.58 -16.65
C GLN A 87 37.57 -10.99 -16.56
N ASN A 88 36.68 -10.09 -16.10
CA ASN A 88 35.30 -10.42 -15.81
C ASN A 88 34.29 -9.45 -16.44
N ILE A 89 34.33 -8.15 -16.08
CA ILE A 89 33.29 -7.17 -16.46
C ILE A 89 33.15 -7.07 -17.98
N TYR A 90 34.23 -6.70 -18.66
CA TYR A 90 34.22 -6.44 -20.09
C TYR A 90 33.82 -7.69 -20.90
N PRO A 91 34.48 -8.86 -20.78
CA PRO A 91 34.09 -10.03 -21.58
C PRO A 91 32.65 -10.48 -21.31
N THR A 92 32.16 -10.40 -20.07
CA THR A 92 30.79 -10.82 -19.72
C THR A 92 29.74 -9.87 -20.31
N ILE A 93 29.89 -8.57 -20.10
CA ILE A 93 28.92 -7.57 -20.56
C ILE A 93 28.90 -7.49 -22.09
N ILE A 94 30.07 -7.50 -22.73
CA ILE A 94 30.16 -7.42 -24.19
C ILE A 94 29.51 -8.63 -24.86
N ASN A 95 29.72 -9.83 -24.30
CA ASN A 95 29.09 -11.05 -24.80
C ASN A 95 27.55 -10.96 -24.76
N ILE A 96 26.99 -10.34 -23.72
CA ILE A 96 25.54 -10.27 -23.51
C ILE A 96 24.93 -9.11 -24.29
N PHE A 97 25.44 -7.90 -24.10
CA PHE A 97 24.81 -6.67 -24.61
C PHE A 97 25.39 -6.19 -25.95
N GLY A 98 26.54 -6.71 -26.38
CA GLY A 98 27.26 -6.21 -27.56
C GLY A 98 28.34 -5.22 -27.16
N SER A 99 28.99 -4.60 -28.15
CA SER A 99 30.14 -3.73 -27.91
C SER A 99 29.76 -2.25 -27.78
N GLU A 100 30.63 -1.51 -27.09
CA GLU A 100 30.78 -0.08 -27.25
C GLU A 100 31.22 0.29 -28.67
N TRP A 101 31.22 1.59 -28.99
CA TRP A 101 31.77 2.06 -30.25
C TRP A 101 33.29 1.86 -30.25
N ASN A 102 33.79 0.93 -31.06
CA ASN A 102 35.20 0.55 -31.07
C ASN A 102 35.70 0.16 -32.49
N PRO A 103 36.76 0.80 -33.03
CA PRO A 103 37.42 1.98 -32.47
C PRO A 103 36.47 3.17 -32.43
N GLY A 104 36.69 4.01 -31.43
CA GLY A 104 35.81 5.08 -31.07
C GLY A 104 35.90 6.35 -31.91
N ILE A 105 35.29 7.43 -31.43
CA ILE A 105 35.29 8.75 -32.07
C ILE A 105 36.69 9.32 -32.27
N ASP A 106 37.61 9.07 -31.34
CA ASP A 106 39.02 9.48 -31.46
C ASP A 106 39.89 8.43 -32.17
N ASN A 107 39.26 7.41 -32.75
CA ASN A 107 39.86 6.26 -33.42
C ASN A 107 40.83 5.49 -32.51
N LYS A 108 40.63 5.54 -31.18
CA LYS A 108 41.29 4.69 -30.19
C LYS A 108 40.33 3.62 -29.69
N SER A 109 40.90 2.55 -29.13
CA SER A 109 40.13 1.44 -28.53
C SER A 109 40.13 1.48 -27.00
N GLN A 110 40.80 2.47 -26.40
CA GLN A 110 40.83 2.66 -24.95
C GLN A 110 39.63 3.49 -24.51
N ILE A 111 38.92 3.00 -23.50
CA ILE A 111 37.87 3.75 -22.81
C ILE A 111 38.53 4.63 -21.75
N THR A 112 38.15 5.89 -21.68
CA THR A 112 38.62 6.83 -20.66
C THR A 112 37.69 6.80 -19.44
N VAL A 113 38.26 6.57 -18.27
CA VAL A 113 37.58 6.71 -16.98
C VAL A 113 38.08 7.98 -16.31
N LEU A 114 37.20 8.98 -16.18
CA LEU A 114 37.52 10.24 -15.52
C LEU A 114 37.02 10.22 -14.07
N ILE A 115 37.94 10.17 -13.13
CA ILE A 115 37.66 10.12 -11.70
C ILE A 115 37.71 11.53 -11.12
N HIS A 116 36.60 12.00 -10.54
CA HIS A 116 36.54 13.33 -9.92
C HIS A 116 35.56 13.40 -8.74
N PRO A 117 35.68 14.39 -7.84
CA PRO A 117 34.75 14.56 -6.72
C PRO A 117 33.33 14.90 -7.19
N MET A 118 32.36 14.05 -6.83
CA MET A 118 30.95 14.27 -7.14
C MET A 118 30.09 14.35 -5.87
N LYS A 119 28.85 14.82 -6.03
CA LYS A 119 27.83 14.79 -4.96
C LYS A 119 27.61 13.36 -4.45
N GLU A 120 27.26 13.22 -3.16
CA GLU A 120 27.33 11.94 -2.46
C GLU A 120 26.43 10.83 -3.02
N THR A 121 25.36 11.19 -3.73
CA THR A 121 24.36 10.26 -4.25
C THR A 121 24.78 9.55 -5.54
N SER A 122 25.83 10.01 -6.23
CA SER A 122 26.21 9.52 -7.56
C SER A 122 27.45 8.63 -7.51
N GLY A 123 27.35 7.40 -8.01
CA GLY A 123 28.47 6.45 -8.13
C GLY A 123 29.40 6.77 -9.32
N GLY A 124 28.78 7.16 -10.42
CA GLY A 124 29.38 7.58 -11.68
C GLY A 124 28.31 8.25 -12.55
N TYR A 125 28.67 8.56 -13.79
CA TYR A 125 27.72 8.89 -14.84
C TYR A 125 28.35 8.73 -16.23
N PHE A 126 27.50 8.66 -17.25
CA PHE A 126 27.86 8.70 -18.67
C PHE A 126 27.30 9.96 -19.34
N ARG A 127 28.06 10.57 -20.26
CA ARG A 127 27.62 11.71 -21.09
C ARG A 127 27.73 11.33 -22.56
N SER A 128 26.59 11.13 -23.23
CA SER A 128 26.56 10.89 -24.67
C SER A 128 27.14 12.06 -25.48
N ASN A 129 27.14 13.28 -24.93
CA ASN A 129 27.78 14.45 -25.53
C ASN A 129 29.24 14.18 -25.94
N ASP A 130 29.97 13.37 -25.17
CA ASP A 130 31.40 13.08 -25.40
C ASP A 130 31.63 12.18 -26.63
N GLU A 131 30.58 11.57 -27.16
CA GLU A 131 30.57 10.69 -28.34
C GLU A 131 30.31 11.44 -29.66
N TYR A 132 30.28 12.77 -29.62
CA TYR A 132 30.07 13.63 -30.78
C TYR A 132 31.24 14.58 -31.01
N PHE A 133 31.48 14.97 -32.26
CA PHE A 133 32.51 15.94 -32.56
C PHE A 133 32.17 17.31 -31.95
N ARG A 134 33.19 18.09 -31.58
CA ARG A 134 33.03 19.44 -31.01
C ARG A 134 32.30 20.42 -31.91
N ILE A 135 32.31 20.16 -33.22
CA ILE A 135 31.53 20.94 -34.19
C ILE A 135 30.02 20.71 -34.05
N GLN A 136 29.61 19.55 -33.51
CA GLN A 136 28.22 19.20 -33.22
C GLN A 136 27.86 19.56 -31.78
N VAL A 137 28.76 19.26 -30.83
CA VAL A 137 28.55 19.45 -29.38
C VAL A 137 29.80 20.11 -28.78
N SER A 138 29.72 21.42 -28.51
CA SER A 138 30.90 22.23 -28.19
C SER A 138 31.66 21.82 -26.92
N ASP A 139 30.97 21.20 -25.96
CA ASP A 139 31.52 20.73 -24.68
C ASP A 139 31.77 19.21 -24.66
N SER A 140 31.94 18.61 -25.84
CA SER A 140 32.35 17.21 -26.00
C SER A 140 33.82 17.02 -25.69
N ASN A 141 34.14 15.94 -24.97
CA ASN A 141 35.49 15.45 -24.81
C ASN A 141 36.00 14.62 -26.01
N GLU A 142 35.14 14.30 -26.99
CA GLU A 142 35.44 13.48 -28.18
C GLU A 142 36.13 12.16 -27.81
N ARG A 143 35.51 11.40 -26.90
CA ARG A 143 36.04 10.13 -26.35
C ARG A 143 34.94 9.18 -25.89
N GLU A 144 35.21 7.90 -26.03
CA GLU A 144 34.54 6.83 -25.31
C GLU A 144 34.92 6.91 -23.85
N MET A 145 34.04 7.49 -23.05
CA MET A 145 34.35 7.78 -21.67
C MET A 145 33.16 7.75 -20.73
N PHE A 146 33.45 7.49 -19.46
CA PHE A 146 32.51 7.65 -18.36
C PHE A 146 33.22 8.16 -17.11
N TYR A 147 32.43 8.62 -16.16
CA TYR A 147 32.88 9.41 -15.03
C TYR A 147 32.68 8.66 -13.73
N PHE A 148 33.64 8.77 -12.80
CA PHE A 148 33.67 8.02 -11.55
C PHE A 148 33.81 8.93 -10.35
N ASN A 149 32.99 8.71 -9.33
CA ASN A 149 33.11 9.47 -8.09
C ASN A 149 34.32 9.01 -7.27
N THR A 150 35.19 9.95 -6.88
CA THR A 150 36.36 9.68 -6.03
C THR A 150 36.01 8.98 -4.72
N LYS A 151 34.79 9.17 -4.21
CA LYS A 151 34.31 8.56 -2.95
C LYS A 151 34.30 7.03 -2.99
N TYR A 152 34.03 6.42 -4.15
CA TYR A 152 33.79 4.98 -4.24
C TYR A 152 34.97 4.17 -4.73
N ILE A 153 36.01 4.80 -5.31
CA ILE A 153 37.08 4.09 -6.02
C ILE A 153 37.85 3.06 -5.19
N THR A 154 37.96 3.26 -3.87
CA THR A 154 38.63 2.32 -2.95
C THR A 154 37.65 1.36 -2.26
N THR A 155 36.35 1.46 -2.56
CA THR A 155 35.29 0.65 -1.95
C THR A 155 34.98 -0.58 -2.81
N PRO A 156 34.42 -1.66 -2.23
CA PRO A 156 33.96 -2.82 -2.99
C PRO A 156 32.90 -2.51 -4.06
N LEU A 157 32.18 -1.39 -3.95
CA LEU A 157 31.15 -0.97 -4.92
C LEU A 157 31.74 -0.41 -6.22
N ALA A 158 33.04 -0.06 -6.25
CA ALA A 158 33.68 0.53 -7.43
C ALA A 158 33.49 -0.33 -8.70
N LYS A 159 33.63 -1.65 -8.57
CA LYS A 159 33.44 -2.58 -9.70
C LYS A 159 31.99 -2.66 -10.17
N SER A 160 31.02 -2.49 -9.26
CA SER A 160 29.59 -2.47 -9.60
C SER A 160 29.26 -1.23 -10.41
N PHE A 161 29.75 -0.06 -9.98
CA PHE A 161 29.61 1.18 -10.75
C PHE A 161 30.35 1.07 -12.09
N LEU A 162 31.56 0.49 -12.13
CA LEU A 162 32.33 0.36 -13.38
C LEU A 162 31.59 -0.45 -14.42
N ALA A 163 30.96 -1.52 -13.98
CA ALA A 163 30.13 -2.37 -14.80
C ALA A 163 28.85 -1.65 -15.26
N HIS A 164 28.22 -0.86 -14.38
CA HIS A 164 27.04 -0.06 -14.67
C HIS A 164 27.31 0.98 -15.77
N GLU A 165 28.35 1.81 -15.62
CA GLU A 165 28.67 2.85 -16.61
C GLU A 165 29.08 2.29 -17.98
N LEU A 166 29.70 1.11 -18.01
CA LEU A 166 30.01 0.44 -19.28
C LEU A 166 28.74 0.10 -20.06
N VAL A 167 27.63 -0.24 -19.38
CA VAL A 167 26.36 -0.54 -20.06
C VAL A 167 25.85 0.68 -20.80
N HIS A 168 25.93 1.89 -20.23
CA HIS A 168 25.47 3.10 -20.93
C HIS A 168 26.27 3.38 -22.19
N LEU A 169 27.60 3.19 -22.14
CA LEU A 169 28.47 3.33 -23.30
C LEU A 169 28.13 2.30 -24.41
N ILE A 170 27.83 1.06 -24.01
CA ILE A 170 27.34 0.03 -24.94
C ILE A 170 25.97 0.41 -25.48
N THR A 171 25.04 0.88 -24.63
CA THR A 171 23.70 1.30 -25.05
C THR A 171 23.76 2.39 -26.10
N PHE A 172 24.61 3.40 -25.92
CA PHE A 172 24.82 4.46 -26.91
C PHE A 172 25.19 3.88 -28.29
N ASN A 173 26.15 2.96 -28.34
CA ASN A 173 26.53 2.33 -29.60
C ASN A 173 25.40 1.45 -30.17
N GLN A 174 24.83 0.57 -29.35
CA GLN A 174 23.81 -0.39 -29.80
C GLN A 174 22.53 0.30 -30.25
N LYS A 175 22.07 1.36 -29.58
CA LYS A 175 20.82 2.07 -29.87
C LYS A 175 21.02 3.28 -30.77
N GLU A 176 21.78 4.26 -30.29
CA GLU A 176 21.86 5.57 -30.95
C GLU A 176 22.71 5.50 -32.22
N LYS A 177 23.84 4.79 -32.20
CA LYS A 177 24.72 4.70 -33.38
C LYS A 177 24.23 3.69 -34.42
N ILE A 178 23.84 2.49 -34.00
CA ILE A 178 23.47 1.41 -34.92
C ILE A 178 22.04 1.55 -35.42
N TYR A 179 21.07 1.87 -34.54
CA TYR A 179 19.65 1.94 -34.91
C TYR A 179 19.11 3.36 -35.03
N ASN A 180 19.87 4.39 -34.68
CA ASN A 180 19.41 5.78 -34.65
C ASN A 180 18.13 5.94 -33.80
N ALA A 181 18.12 5.28 -32.64
CA ALA A 181 17.06 5.32 -31.64
C ALA A 181 17.64 5.70 -30.28
N THR A 182 16.94 6.53 -29.51
CA THR A 182 17.33 6.89 -28.14
C THR A 182 16.49 6.07 -27.16
N GLU A 183 17.14 5.25 -26.35
CA GLU A 183 16.47 4.39 -25.37
C GLU A 183 15.79 5.22 -24.26
N GLU A 184 14.67 4.72 -23.74
CA GLU A 184 14.03 5.32 -22.56
C GLU A 184 14.93 5.16 -21.33
N ILE A 185 15.06 6.24 -20.53
CA ILE A 185 16.03 6.30 -19.42
C ILE A 185 15.85 5.13 -18.47
N TRP A 186 14.62 4.85 -18.02
CA TRP A 186 14.35 3.78 -17.06
C TRP A 186 14.86 2.41 -17.56
N LEU A 187 14.76 2.11 -18.85
CA LEU A 187 15.17 0.82 -19.40
C LEU A 187 16.68 0.76 -19.66
N ASN A 188 17.31 1.90 -19.97
CA ASN A 188 18.78 2.01 -19.98
C ASN A 188 19.34 1.71 -18.57
N GLU A 189 18.73 2.30 -17.55
CA GLU A 189 19.08 2.13 -16.13
C GLU A 189 18.77 0.73 -15.62
N ALA A 190 17.64 0.13 -16.02
CA ALA A 190 17.29 -1.25 -15.70
C ALA A 190 18.41 -2.24 -16.04
N ARG A 191 19.01 -2.12 -17.24
CA ARG A 191 20.13 -2.97 -17.67
C ARG A 191 21.36 -2.72 -16.81
N ALA A 192 21.70 -1.46 -16.59
CA ALA A 192 22.88 -1.06 -15.84
C ALA A 192 22.79 -1.47 -14.36
N GLU A 193 21.61 -1.37 -13.74
CA GLU A 193 21.34 -1.77 -12.35
C GLU A 193 21.33 -3.28 -12.13
N TYR A 194 21.02 -4.08 -13.15
CA TYR A 194 21.04 -5.54 -13.05
C TYR A 194 22.45 -6.15 -13.18
N VAL A 195 23.36 -5.47 -13.88
CA VAL A 195 24.70 -5.98 -14.17
C VAL A 195 25.53 -6.38 -12.93
N PRO A 196 25.49 -5.67 -11.79
CA PRO A 196 26.15 -6.13 -10.57
C PRO A 196 25.70 -7.53 -10.13
N THR A 197 24.42 -7.86 -10.28
CA THR A 197 23.90 -9.21 -10.00
C THR A 197 24.38 -10.21 -11.05
N LEU A 198 24.34 -9.84 -12.33
CA LEU A 198 24.83 -10.68 -13.44
C LEU A 198 26.30 -11.09 -13.25
N LEU A 199 27.14 -10.19 -12.72
CA LEU A 199 28.56 -10.43 -12.44
C LEU A 199 28.81 -11.16 -11.11
N GLY A 200 27.77 -11.51 -10.37
CA GLY A 200 27.85 -12.19 -9.08
C GLY A 200 28.25 -11.29 -7.90
N TYR A 201 28.25 -9.96 -8.07
CA TYR A 201 28.66 -9.04 -7.01
C TYR A 201 27.62 -8.91 -5.89
N ASP A 202 26.38 -9.29 -6.18
CA ASP A 202 25.29 -9.34 -5.20
C ASP A 202 25.09 -10.73 -4.59
N GLU A 203 25.99 -11.70 -4.82
CA GLU A 203 25.83 -13.04 -4.24
C GLU A 203 25.84 -13.04 -2.71
N ILE A 204 26.67 -12.19 -2.11
CA ILE A 204 26.64 -11.84 -0.69
C ILE A 204 25.90 -10.52 -0.60
N LEU A 205 24.78 -10.51 0.13
CA LEU A 205 23.90 -9.35 0.18
C LEU A 205 24.51 -8.18 0.99
N ASP A 206 25.17 -8.48 2.12
CA ASP A 206 25.71 -7.47 3.02
C ASP A 206 26.75 -6.57 2.31
N GLY A 207 26.47 -5.27 2.26
CA GLY A 207 27.30 -4.27 1.58
C GLY A 207 27.21 -4.27 0.05
N SER A 208 26.29 -5.04 -0.54
CA SER A 208 26.14 -5.16 -2.00
C SER A 208 25.31 -4.02 -2.61
N ASN A 209 25.27 -3.96 -3.95
CA ASN A 209 24.42 -2.99 -4.64
C ASN A 209 22.94 -3.32 -4.44
N LEU A 210 22.58 -4.60 -4.53
CA LEU A 210 21.23 -5.10 -4.31
C LEU A 210 20.70 -4.77 -2.91
N GLU A 211 21.51 -4.86 -1.85
CA GLU A 211 21.07 -4.44 -0.50
C GLU A 211 20.68 -2.95 -0.47
N ARG A 212 21.46 -2.09 -1.13
CA ARG A 212 21.12 -0.66 -1.26
C ARG A 212 19.79 -0.48 -1.98
N ARG A 213 19.57 -1.18 -3.09
CA ARG A 213 18.32 -1.07 -3.89
C ARG A 213 17.10 -1.64 -3.19
N ILE A 214 17.24 -2.72 -2.40
CA ILE A 214 16.17 -3.23 -1.54
C ILE A 214 15.73 -2.15 -0.54
N ARG A 215 16.68 -1.45 0.08
CA ARG A 215 16.39 -0.36 1.01
C ARG A 215 15.70 0.81 0.32
N ASP A 216 16.24 1.25 -0.83
CA ASP A 216 15.68 2.34 -1.62
C ASP A 216 14.21 2.03 -2.03
N PHE A 217 13.92 0.79 -2.43
CA PHE A 217 12.55 0.36 -2.75
C PHE A 217 11.60 0.38 -1.55
N PHE A 218 12.06 -0.03 -0.36
CA PHE A 218 11.21 -0.01 0.84
C PHE A 218 10.80 1.40 1.26
N GLU A 219 11.59 2.43 0.91
CA GLU A 219 11.25 3.82 1.20
C GLU A 219 10.04 4.29 0.37
N ASN A 220 9.94 3.88 -0.90
CA ASN A 220 8.80 4.20 -1.76
C ASN A 220 8.49 3.06 -2.76
N PRO A 221 7.80 1.98 -2.36
CA PRO A 221 7.55 0.83 -3.23
C PRO A 221 6.51 1.12 -4.34
N SER A 222 5.79 2.25 -4.23
CA SER A 222 4.78 2.70 -5.20
C SER A 222 5.34 3.73 -6.18
N ASP A 223 6.65 3.95 -6.20
CA ASP A 223 7.31 4.78 -7.20
C ASP A 223 7.07 4.20 -8.61
N PRO A 224 6.76 5.05 -9.61
CA PRO A 224 6.45 4.60 -10.97
C PRO A 224 7.69 3.99 -11.66
N LEU A 225 7.55 2.79 -12.23
CA LEU A 225 8.68 2.09 -12.86
C LEU A 225 9.31 2.85 -14.05
N ILE A 226 8.52 3.63 -14.79
CA ILE A 226 8.98 4.26 -16.04
C ILE A 226 9.10 5.78 -16.00
N ASP A 227 8.62 6.45 -14.95
CA ASP A 227 8.67 7.91 -14.82
C ASP A 227 9.93 8.31 -14.04
N TRP A 228 11.01 8.51 -14.78
CA TRP A 228 12.34 8.67 -14.23
C TRP A 228 12.63 10.08 -13.73
N GLN A 229 12.85 10.24 -12.41
CA GLN A 229 13.18 11.52 -11.78
C GLN A 229 14.63 11.59 -11.27
N ASN A 230 15.42 10.53 -11.49
CA ASN A 230 16.79 10.38 -11.03
C ASN A 230 16.92 10.41 -9.48
N GLU A 231 15.90 9.91 -8.80
CA GLU A 231 15.83 9.76 -7.35
C GLU A 231 16.13 8.32 -6.95
N LYS A 232 16.52 8.10 -5.69
CA LYS A 232 16.89 6.75 -5.21
C LYS A 232 15.78 5.71 -5.41
N ALA A 233 14.52 6.14 -5.28
CA ALA A 233 13.35 5.29 -5.44
C ALA A 233 13.25 4.70 -6.85
N ASP A 234 13.55 5.49 -7.89
CA ASP A 234 13.55 5.05 -9.29
C ASP A 234 14.48 3.83 -9.46
N TYR A 235 15.71 3.94 -8.94
CA TYR A 235 16.70 2.86 -8.99
C TYR A 235 16.27 1.63 -8.16
N GLY A 236 15.56 1.83 -7.05
CA GLY A 236 15.04 0.74 -6.22
C GLY A 236 13.98 -0.08 -6.95
N VAL A 237 12.99 0.59 -7.53
CA VAL A 237 11.90 -0.02 -8.31
C VAL A 237 12.42 -0.72 -9.54
N VAL A 238 13.26 -0.04 -10.33
CA VAL A 238 13.77 -0.64 -11.57
C VAL A 238 14.65 -1.85 -11.31
N ASN A 239 15.47 -1.82 -10.24
CA ASN A 239 16.33 -2.95 -9.91
C ASN A 239 15.49 -4.18 -9.56
N LEU A 240 14.56 -4.07 -8.60
CA LEU A 240 13.75 -5.20 -8.16
C LEU A 240 12.81 -5.72 -9.25
N PHE A 241 12.25 -4.85 -10.08
CA PHE A 241 11.54 -5.29 -11.27
C PHE A 241 12.45 -6.08 -12.23
N THR A 242 13.67 -5.59 -12.47
CA THR A 242 14.60 -6.25 -13.40
C THR A 242 15.10 -7.59 -12.87
N GLN A 243 15.30 -7.72 -11.55
CA GLN A 243 15.60 -9.02 -10.91
C GLN A 243 14.50 -10.04 -11.23
N TYR A 244 13.23 -9.65 -11.06
CA TYR A 244 12.09 -10.50 -11.40
C TYR A 244 12.01 -10.82 -12.89
N LEU A 245 12.20 -9.83 -13.75
CA LEU A 245 12.18 -9.99 -15.21
C LEU A 245 13.23 -11.02 -15.65
N VAL A 246 14.47 -10.89 -15.16
CA VAL A 246 15.54 -11.81 -15.57
C VAL A 246 15.39 -13.20 -14.93
N ASP A 247 14.90 -13.28 -13.69
CA ASP A 247 14.61 -14.57 -13.03
C ASP A 247 13.67 -15.44 -13.87
N HIS A 248 12.61 -14.84 -14.43
CA HIS A 248 11.55 -15.59 -15.12
C HIS A 248 11.71 -15.65 -16.64
N TYR A 249 12.26 -14.61 -17.25
CA TYR A 249 12.30 -14.45 -18.70
C TYR A 249 13.73 -14.50 -19.28
N GLY A 250 14.75 -14.47 -18.41
CA GLY A 250 16.15 -14.60 -18.78
C GLY A 250 16.78 -13.32 -19.32
N ILE A 251 18.11 -13.30 -19.28
CA ILE A 251 18.92 -12.12 -19.65
C ILE A 251 18.77 -11.72 -21.13
N ASN A 252 18.40 -12.68 -21.99
CA ASN A 252 18.23 -12.44 -23.42
C ASN A 252 17.13 -11.43 -23.71
N VAL A 253 16.11 -11.29 -22.86
CA VAL A 253 15.08 -10.27 -23.04
C VAL A 253 15.69 -8.86 -22.99
N LEU A 254 16.57 -8.60 -22.03
CA LEU A 254 17.27 -7.31 -21.95
C LEU A 254 18.24 -7.10 -23.11
N ALA A 255 18.96 -8.14 -23.52
CA ALA A 255 19.92 -8.09 -24.62
C ALA A 255 19.26 -7.89 -25.99
N ASP A 256 18.16 -8.61 -26.27
CA ASP A 256 17.42 -8.50 -27.52
C ASP A 256 16.64 -7.19 -27.62
N ALA A 257 16.09 -6.70 -26.50
CA ALA A 257 15.47 -5.37 -26.44
C ALA A 257 16.47 -4.26 -26.77
N LEU A 258 17.74 -4.43 -26.39
CA LEU A 258 18.79 -3.46 -26.72
C LEU A 258 19.15 -3.48 -28.22
N ARG A 259 19.06 -4.64 -28.87
CA ARG A 259 19.44 -4.86 -30.28
C ARG A 259 18.28 -4.70 -31.26
N SER A 260 17.52 -3.62 -31.10
CA SER A 260 16.39 -3.27 -31.96
C SER A 260 16.23 -1.74 -32.07
N SER A 261 15.46 -1.27 -33.05
CA SER A 261 15.09 0.14 -33.18
C SER A 261 13.96 0.58 -32.25
N GLU A 262 13.23 -0.36 -31.65
CA GLU A 262 12.16 -0.07 -30.69
C GLU A 262 12.73 0.46 -29.37
N THR A 263 11.97 1.17 -28.56
CA THR A 263 12.45 1.74 -27.28
C THR A 263 11.49 1.41 -26.14
N GLY A 264 11.98 1.43 -24.89
CA GLY A 264 11.14 1.27 -23.71
C GLY A 264 10.35 -0.03 -23.71
N ILE A 265 9.07 0.06 -23.35
CA ILE A 265 8.15 -1.08 -23.24
C ILE A 265 8.03 -1.85 -24.57
N GLU A 266 7.95 -1.16 -25.70
CA GLU A 266 7.83 -1.79 -27.02
C GLU A 266 9.06 -2.64 -27.34
N SER A 267 10.25 -2.19 -26.95
CA SER A 267 11.48 -2.97 -27.12
C SER A 267 11.51 -4.26 -26.28
N LEU A 268 10.93 -4.23 -25.08
CA LEU A 268 10.79 -5.41 -24.22
C LEU A 268 9.73 -6.37 -24.77
N ASN A 269 8.58 -5.88 -25.22
CA ASN A 269 7.54 -6.70 -25.84
C ASN A 269 8.08 -7.40 -27.09
N TYR A 270 8.81 -6.67 -27.95
CA TYR A 270 9.54 -7.24 -29.08
C TYR A 270 10.47 -8.38 -28.64
N ALA A 271 11.27 -8.15 -27.59
CA ALA A 271 12.22 -9.15 -27.10
C ALA A 271 11.53 -10.37 -26.47
N LEU A 272 10.43 -10.18 -25.74
CA LEU A 272 9.61 -11.25 -25.16
C LEU A 272 9.04 -12.14 -26.27
N GLU A 273 8.42 -11.55 -27.29
CA GLU A 273 7.89 -12.28 -28.45
C GLU A 273 9.01 -13.03 -29.18
N LYS A 274 10.15 -12.36 -29.44
CA LYS A 274 11.33 -12.97 -30.07
C LYS A 274 11.86 -14.18 -29.29
N ASN A 275 11.77 -14.14 -27.96
CA ASN A 275 12.17 -15.24 -27.08
C ASN A 275 11.04 -16.27 -26.82
N ASN A 276 9.93 -16.20 -27.56
CA ASN A 276 8.77 -17.11 -27.50
C ASN A 276 7.98 -17.08 -26.17
N PHE A 277 8.04 -15.97 -25.44
CA PHE A 277 7.15 -15.75 -24.30
C PHE A 277 5.77 -15.29 -24.78
N LYS A 278 4.73 -15.62 -24.02
CA LYS A 278 3.34 -15.25 -24.34
C LYS A 278 2.89 -14.02 -23.57
N GLU A 279 3.52 -13.79 -22.44
CA GLU A 279 3.30 -12.65 -21.57
C GLU A 279 3.91 -11.39 -22.19
N ASP A 280 3.17 -10.30 -22.13
CA ASP A 280 3.65 -8.97 -22.44
C ASP A 280 4.14 -8.27 -21.16
N PHE A 281 4.77 -7.10 -21.33
CA PHE A 281 5.24 -6.28 -20.22
C PHE A 281 4.13 -5.94 -19.22
N SER A 282 2.90 -5.69 -19.69
CA SER A 282 1.75 -5.38 -18.83
C SER A 282 1.41 -6.52 -17.87
N GLN A 283 1.41 -7.76 -18.37
CA GLN A 283 1.19 -8.96 -17.57
C GLN A 283 2.35 -9.21 -16.61
N ILE A 284 3.59 -9.07 -17.06
CA ILE A 284 4.80 -9.25 -16.25
C ILE A 284 4.83 -8.26 -15.08
N PHE A 285 4.57 -6.99 -15.36
CA PHE A 285 4.47 -5.96 -14.33
C PHE A 285 3.38 -6.31 -13.31
N THR A 286 2.20 -6.74 -13.78
CA THR A 286 1.10 -7.15 -12.89
C THR A 286 1.51 -8.32 -11.99
N ASP A 287 2.15 -9.35 -12.54
CA ASP A 287 2.61 -10.51 -11.77
C ASP A 287 3.75 -10.14 -10.80
N TRP A 288 4.61 -9.20 -11.16
CA TRP A 288 5.63 -8.64 -10.27
C TRP A 288 5.02 -7.89 -9.08
N THR A 289 3.96 -7.08 -9.28
CA THR A 289 3.28 -6.39 -8.16
C THR A 289 2.67 -7.37 -7.15
N ILE A 290 2.27 -8.56 -7.60
CA ILE A 290 1.81 -9.65 -6.73
C ILE A 290 3.00 -10.33 -6.04
N THR A 291 4.10 -10.53 -6.78
CA THR A 291 5.33 -11.16 -6.29
C THR A 291 5.94 -10.40 -5.13
N VAL A 292 6.06 -9.07 -5.20
CA VAL A 292 6.64 -8.27 -4.10
C VAL A 292 5.85 -8.37 -2.79
N LEU A 293 4.57 -8.79 -2.86
CA LEU A 293 3.70 -8.96 -1.70
C LEU A 293 3.63 -10.41 -1.18
N ILE A 294 3.49 -11.41 -2.06
CA ILE A 294 3.33 -12.82 -1.68
C ILE A 294 4.67 -13.56 -1.60
N ASN A 295 5.53 -13.31 -2.58
CA ASN A 295 6.85 -13.91 -2.79
C ASN A 295 6.98 -15.41 -2.40
N ASP A 296 6.05 -16.23 -2.89
CA ASP A 296 6.01 -17.67 -2.60
C ASP A 296 5.59 -18.45 -3.84
N CYS A 297 6.52 -19.27 -4.34
CA CYS A 297 6.35 -20.05 -5.56
C CYS A 297 5.24 -21.11 -5.45
N ASN A 298 4.79 -21.46 -4.23
CA ASN A 298 3.68 -22.40 -4.02
C ASN A 298 2.35 -21.88 -4.59
N TYR A 299 2.19 -20.56 -4.72
CA TYR A 299 1.00 -19.93 -5.31
C TYR A 299 1.09 -19.76 -6.82
N GLY A 300 2.24 -20.11 -7.40
CA GLY A 300 2.53 -20.03 -8.82
C GLY A 300 4.01 -19.70 -9.04
N PRO A 301 4.68 -20.30 -10.03
CA PRO A 301 6.10 -20.05 -10.27
C PRO A 301 6.39 -18.56 -10.52
N LYS A 302 5.43 -17.83 -11.08
CA LYS A 302 5.53 -16.39 -11.36
C LYS A 302 5.28 -15.47 -10.16
N TYR A 303 4.95 -15.99 -8.97
CA TYR A 303 4.64 -15.19 -7.78
C TYR A 303 5.75 -15.22 -6.73
N CYS A 304 6.99 -15.42 -7.17
CA CYS A 304 8.18 -15.40 -6.33
C CYS A 304 9.40 -14.90 -7.10
N TYR A 305 10.40 -14.43 -6.36
CA TYR A 305 11.76 -14.27 -6.87
C TYR A 305 12.48 -15.62 -6.87
N LEU A 306 13.28 -15.87 -7.91
CA LEU A 306 14.19 -17.02 -7.97
C LEU A 306 15.56 -16.66 -7.39
N ASN A 307 15.95 -15.38 -7.45
CA ASN A 307 17.13 -14.83 -6.79
C ASN A 307 17.11 -15.15 -5.28
N LYS A 308 18.16 -15.85 -4.82
CA LYS A 308 18.29 -16.34 -3.43
C LYS A 308 18.18 -15.23 -2.38
N ASN A 309 18.67 -14.04 -2.67
CA ASN A 309 18.71 -12.91 -1.74
C ASN A 309 17.38 -12.19 -1.63
N LEU A 310 16.46 -12.45 -2.56
CA LEU A 310 15.12 -11.87 -2.56
C LEU A 310 14.04 -12.86 -2.10
N ARG A 311 14.35 -14.13 -1.79
CA ARG A 311 13.33 -15.13 -1.41
C ARG A 311 12.51 -14.81 -0.16
N THR A 312 13.05 -14.00 0.75
CA THR A 312 12.36 -13.58 1.98
C THR A 312 11.80 -12.17 1.88
N PHE A 313 12.00 -11.50 0.74
CA PHE A 313 11.55 -10.13 0.52
C PHE A 313 10.03 -10.06 0.46
N HIS A 314 9.42 -9.17 1.24
CA HIS A 314 7.99 -8.88 1.17
C HIS A 314 7.76 -7.42 1.54
N ILE A 315 6.88 -6.75 0.81
CA ILE A 315 6.40 -5.42 1.20
C ILE A 315 5.31 -5.53 2.28
N THR A 316 5.11 -4.42 3.00
CA THR A 316 3.96 -4.27 3.90
C THR A 316 2.88 -3.42 3.24
N PRO A 317 1.67 -3.96 2.97
CA PRO A 317 0.58 -3.19 2.39
C PRO A 317 -0.01 -2.18 3.40
N ARG A 318 -0.64 -1.12 2.89
CA ARG A 318 -1.37 -0.14 3.72
C ARG A 318 -2.60 -0.81 4.36
N ILE A 319 -2.61 -0.93 5.68
CA ILE A 319 -3.68 -1.62 6.41
C ILE A 319 -4.89 -0.70 6.62
N ASN A 320 -6.07 -1.23 6.32
CA ASN A 320 -7.37 -0.59 6.42
C ASN A 320 -8.30 -1.50 7.25
N PHE A 321 -8.89 -0.95 8.31
CA PHE A 321 -9.65 -1.73 9.27
C PHE A 321 -11.15 -1.44 9.16
N LEU A 322 -11.95 -2.49 8.97
CA LEU A 322 -13.41 -2.44 9.08
C LEU A 322 -13.83 -2.79 10.52
N PRO A 323 -14.67 -1.95 11.17
CA PRO A 323 -15.19 -2.27 12.49
C PRO A 323 -15.88 -3.65 12.56
N LEU A 324 -15.77 -4.31 13.71
CA LEU A 324 -16.32 -5.66 13.93
C LEU A 324 -17.83 -5.66 14.24
N SER A 325 -18.40 -4.49 14.53
CA SER A 325 -19.78 -4.33 14.97
C SER A 325 -20.39 -3.05 14.39
N GLY A 326 -21.67 -3.12 14.02
CA GLY A 326 -22.38 -2.01 13.38
C GLY A 326 -22.20 -1.96 11.87
N GLU A 327 -22.89 -1.02 11.21
CA GLU A 327 -22.70 -0.77 9.78
C GLU A 327 -21.25 -0.31 9.56
N SER A 328 -20.52 -1.09 8.76
CA SER A 328 -19.10 -0.86 8.51
C SER A 328 -18.93 -0.66 7.02
N THR A 329 -18.75 0.60 6.62
CA THR A 329 -18.41 1.00 5.25
C THR A 329 -17.17 1.88 5.33
N LEU A 330 -16.14 1.53 4.57
CA LEU A 330 -14.94 2.31 4.39
C LEU A 330 -14.81 2.65 2.91
N THR A 331 -14.64 3.93 2.61
CA THR A 331 -14.33 4.42 1.26
C THR A 331 -12.99 5.12 1.31
N LEU A 332 -12.10 4.78 0.38
CA LEU A 332 -10.82 5.44 0.19
C LEU A 332 -10.72 5.91 -1.26
N THR A 333 -10.18 7.12 -1.44
CA THR A 333 -9.80 7.67 -2.74
C THR A 333 -8.31 7.96 -2.70
N ASP A 334 -7.58 7.54 -3.72
CA ASP A 334 -6.14 7.79 -3.84
C ASP A 334 -5.78 8.20 -5.28
N LEU A 335 -4.53 8.63 -5.46
CA LEU A 335 -3.93 8.94 -6.75
C LEU A 335 -2.81 7.95 -7.05
N THR A 336 -2.61 7.64 -8.33
CA THR A 336 -1.49 6.82 -8.78
C THR A 336 -1.00 7.28 -10.15
N LYS A 337 0.20 6.85 -10.53
CA LYS A 337 0.76 7.02 -11.87
C LYS A 337 0.69 5.70 -12.64
N GLN A 338 0.95 5.76 -13.94
CA GLN A 338 1.16 4.54 -14.72
C GLN A 338 2.34 3.75 -14.17
N TRP A 339 2.28 2.42 -14.29
CA TRP A 339 3.35 1.51 -13.89
C TRP A 339 3.76 1.66 -12.41
N SER A 340 2.79 1.99 -11.56
CA SER A 340 2.91 2.03 -10.10
C SER A 340 2.05 0.94 -9.47
N GLY A 341 2.63 0.15 -8.56
CA GLY A 341 1.90 -0.78 -7.72
C GLY A 341 1.38 -0.07 -6.46
N ASN A 342 0.12 -0.33 -6.07
CA ASN A 342 -0.44 0.25 -4.84
C ASN A 342 -1.11 -0.85 -4.03
N TRP A 343 -0.70 -1.07 -2.77
CA TRP A 343 -1.16 -2.22 -1.99
C TRP A 343 -1.99 -1.80 -0.78
N TYR A 344 -3.26 -2.17 -0.76
CA TYR A 344 -4.18 -1.90 0.35
C TYR A 344 -4.71 -3.20 0.92
N LYS A 345 -4.47 -3.42 2.21
CA LYS A 345 -4.96 -4.59 2.95
C LYS A 345 -6.16 -4.22 3.79
N ILE A 346 -7.30 -4.83 3.53
CA ILE A 346 -8.54 -4.72 4.29
C ILE A 346 -8.60 -5.89 5.28
N ILE A 347 -8.84 -5.58 6.55
CA ILE A 347 -9.01 -6.55 7.65
C ILE A 347 -10.17 -6.13 8.56
N GLY A 348 -10.56 -7.02 9.48
CA GLY A 348 -11.70 -6.77 10.36
C GLY A 348 -13.02 -7.13 9.67
N GLY A 349 -14.10 -6.44 10.04
CA GLY A 349 -15.45 -6.79 9.60
C GLY A 349 -15.89 -8.18 10.05
N ARG A 350 -17.17 -8.51 9.88
CA ARG A 350 -17.68 -9.88 10.10
C ARG A 350 -18.94 -10.12 9.28
N GLY A 351 -18.88 -11.07 8.34
CA GLY A 351 -20.02 -11.42 7.48
C GLY A 351 -19.64 -11.40 6.01
N THR A 352 -20.54 -10.92 5.16
CA THR A 352 -20.27 -10.81 3.71
C THR A 352 -19.65 -9.47 3.41
N LEU A 353 -18.39 -9.46 2.96
CA LEU A 353 -17.72 -8.26 2.47
C LEU A 353 -18.18 -7.99 1.03
N LYS A 354 -18.82 -6.84 0.82
CA LYS A 354 -18.99 -6.24 -0.49
C LYS A 354 -17.84 -5.26 -0.74
N PHE A 355 -17.06 -5.51 -1.77
CA PHE A 355 -16.01 -4.62 -2.23
C PHE A 355 -16.39 -4.04 -3.60
N SER A 356 -16.22 -2.74 -3.78
CA SER A 356 -16.37 -2.05 -5.05
C SER A 356 -15.14 -1.19 -5.35
N PHE A 357 -14.73 -1.18 -6.61
CA PHE A 357 -13.66 -0.35 -7.13
C PHE A 357 -14.22 0.59 -8.21
N PHE A 358 -13.66 1.79 -8.29
CA PHE A 358 -13.94 2.77 -9.33
C PHE A 358 -12.64 3.46 -9.75
N GLY A 359 -12.26 3.28 -11.01
CA GLY A 359 -11.09 3.95 -11.60
C GLY A 359 -11.45 5.23 -12.33
N ASN A 360 -10.46 6.08 -12.58
CA ASN A 360 -10.56 7.20 -13.52
C ASN A 360 -11.10 6.71 -14.90
N PRO A 361 -12.08 7.39 -15.52
CA PRO A 361 -12.55 7.04 -16.86
C PRO A 361 -11.42 6.91 -17.89
N ASP A 362 -11.63 6.07 -18.91
CA ASP A 362 -10.69 5.84 -20.02
C ASP A 362 -9.32 5.26 -19.65
N THR A 363 -9.17 4.77 -18.41
CA THR A 363 -7.94 4.11 -17.96
C THR A 363 -8.11 2.59 -17.84
N ALA A 364 -7.07 1.82 -18.15
CA ALA A 364 -7.06 0.36 -18.09
C ALA A 364 -6.45 -0.14 -16.77
N PHE A 365 -7.16 0.08 -15.67
CA PHE A 365 -6.74 -0.47 -14.37
C PHE A 365 -6.76 -2.00 -14.37
N LYS A 366 -5.68 -2.61 -13.90
CA LYS A 366 -5.62 -4.03 -13.51
C LYS A 366 -5.65 -4.12 -11.99
N ILE A 367 -6.61 -4.90 -11.47
CA ILE A 367 -6.87 -5.01 -10.04
C ILE A 367 -6.74 -6.47 -9.59
N PRO A 368 -5.52 -7.00 -9.42
CA PRO A 368 -5.33 -8.18 -8.61
C PRO A 368 -5.89 -7.96 -7.20
N TYR A 369 -6.55 -8.97 -6.66
CA TYR A 369 -6.87 -9.04 -5.25
C TYR A 369 -6.54 -10.41 -4.67
N ILE A 370 -6.07 -10.41 -3.44
CA ILE A 370 -5.55 -11.57 -2.75
C ILE A 370 -6.33 -11.74 -1.47
N THR A 371 -7.01 -12.87 -1.32
CA THR A 371 -7.66 -13.22 -0.06
C THR A 371 -6.71 -14.03 0.82
N ILE A 372 -6.78 -13.77 2.13
CA ILE A 372 -5.93 -14.41 3.14
C ILE A 372 -6.87 -15.21 4.05
N ASN A 373 -6.61 -16.51 4.21
CA ASN A 373 -7.42 -17.37 5.09
C ASN A 373 -6.87 -17.39 6.54
N GLN A 374 -7.52 -18.12 7.44
CA GLN A 374 -7.05 -18.29 8.83
C GLN A 374 -5.69 -18.97 8.97
N ALA A 375 -5.33 -19.85 8.03
CA ALA A 375 -4.03 -20.52 8.00
C ALA A 375 -2.91 -19.63 7.42
N GLY A 376 -3.23 -18.40 6.99
CA GLY A 376 -2.30 -17.50 6.32
C GLY A 376 -2.06 -17.82 4.85
N SER A 377 -2.85 -18.73 4.25
CA SER A 377 -2.73 -19.06 2.84
C SER A 377 -3.38 -17.99 1.95
N TYR A 378 -2.78 -17.78 0.78
CA TYR A 378 -3.23 -16.81 -0.21
C TYR A 378 -4.12 -17.43 -1.29
N ASN A 379 -5.04 -16.65 -1.83
CA ASN A 379 -5.73 -16.96 -3.08
C ASN A 379 -5.79 -15.70 -3.93
N VAL A 380 -5.10 -15.75 -5.08
CA VAL A 380 -4.95 -14.66 -6.03
C VAL A 380 -6.08 -14.69 -7.04
N LYS A 381 -6.76 -13.57 -7.23
CA LYS A 381 -7.82 -13.36 -8.21
C LYS A 381 -7.69 -11.99 -8.85
N PHE A 382 -8.45 -11.75 -9.90
CA PHE A 382 -8.50 -10.47 -10.61
C PHE A 382 -9.93 -9.93 -10.57
N LEU A 383 -10.08 -8.65 -10.30
CA LEU A 383 -11.36 -7.96 -10.35
C LEU A 383 -11.59 -7.42 -11.76
N GLU A 384 -12.59 -7.98 -12.44
CA GLU A 384 -13.03 -7.51 -13.74
C GLU A 384 -13.70 -6.14 -13.61
N LEU A 385 -13.36 -5.23 -14.52
CA LEU A 385 -13.94 -3.89 -14.59
C LEU A 385 -14.90 -3.78 -15.77
N ASP A 386 -16.05 -3.15 -15.55
CA ASP A 386 -17.01 -2.84 -16.61
C ASP A 386 -16.56 -1.65 -17.47
N LYS A 387 -17.40 -1.31 -18.45
CA LYS A 387 -17.18 -0.16 -19.36
C LYS A 387 -17.10 1.20 -18.63
N ASP A 388 -17.65 1.29 -17.43
CA ASP A 388 -17.65 2.50 -16.60
C ASP A 388 -16.50 2.45 -15.57
N ARG A 389 -15.53 1.53 -15.76
CA ARG A 389 -14.36 1.29 -14.91
C ARG A 389 -14.72 0.95 -13.47
N LYS A 390 -15.85 0.25 -13.28
CA LYS A 390 -16.31 -0.25 -12.00
C LYS A 390 -16.15 -1.75 -11.91
N GLY A 391 -15.70 -2.23 -10.76
CA GLY A 391 -15.64 -3.64 -10.43
C GLY A 391 -16.29 -3.88 -9.09
N GLU A 392 -17.04 -4.96 -8.94
CA GLU A 392 -17.57 -5.39 -7.65
C GLU A 392 -17.26 -6.87 -7.38
N VAL A 393 -16.94 -7.19 -6.14
CA VAL A 393 -16.82 -8.58 -5.67
C VAL A 393 -17.45 -8.72 -4.30
N ARG A 394 -18.10 -9.87 -4.07
CA ARG A 394 -18.65 -10.27 -2.77
C ARG A 394 -17.87 -11.46 -2.23
N MET A 395 -17.57 -11.42 -0.93
CA MET A 395 -16.85 -12.47 -0.22
C MET A 395 -17.60 -12.82 1.05
N GLU A 396 -18.17 -14.01 1.10
CA GLU A 396 -18.77 -14.57 2.30
C GLU A 396 -17.70 -14.91 3.35
N ASN A 397 -18.12 -15.06 4.61
CA ASN A 397 -17.26 -15.46 5.72
C ASN A 397 -16.01 -14.58 5.92
N PHE A 398 -16.10 -13.29 5.59
CA PHE A 398 -15.06 -12.31 5.87
C PHE A 398 -15.00 -12.00 7.37
N GLY A 399 -13.79 -11.91 7.91
CA GLY A 399 -13.54 -11.81 9.35
C GLY A 399 -13.62 -13.14 10.10
N THR A 400 -14.02 -14.23 9.44
CA THR A 400 -13.98 -15.60 9.98
C THR A 400 -13.02 -16.47 9.17
N GLU A 401 -13.44 -17.02 8.04
CA GLU A 401 -12.62 -17.90 7.20
C GLU A 401 -11.60 -17.10 6.37
N ILE A 402 -12.05 -15.97 5.82
CA ILE A 402 -11.20 -14.98 5.13
C ILE A 402 -10.86 -13.89 6.13
N THR A 403 -9.60 -13.83 6.56
CA THR A 403 -9.11 -12.91 7.59
C THR A 403 -8.67 -11.56 7.02
N GLY A 404 -8.45 -11.48 5.70
CA GLY A 404 -8.17 -10.23 5.03
C GLY A 404 -8.21 -10.34 3.51
N MET A 405 -8.24 -9.17 2.87
CA MET A 405 -8.15 -9.00 1.42
C MET A 405 -7.08 -7.95 1.14
N VAL A 406 -6.16 -8.21 0.21
CA VAL A 406 -5.26 -7.18 -0.32
C VAL A 406 -5.67 -6.87 -1.75
N ILE A 407 -5.85 -5.60 -2.09
CA ILE A 407 -6.04 -5.14 -3.47
C ILE A 407 -4.77 -4.48 -3.97
N ILE A 408 -4.50 -4.66 -5.26
CA ILE A 408 -3.31 -4.12 -5.91
C ILE A 408 -3.69 -3.30 -7.15
N PRO A 409 -4.41 -2.16 -7.01
CA PRO A 409 -4.69 -1.32 -8.16
C PRO A 409 -3.42 -0.84 -8.85
N SER A 410 -3.34 -1.06 -10.16
CA SER A 410 -2.23 -0.57 -11.00
C SER A 410 -2.74 -0.18 -12.39
N LEU A 411 -2.11 0.83 -12.98
CA LEU A 411 -2.31 1.22 -14.37
C LEU A 411 -1.18 0.63 -15.22
N SER A 412 -1.46 -0.49 -15.85
CA SER A 412 -0.45 -1.28 -16.58
C SER A 412 -0.64 -1.16 -18.10
N ASP A 413 -1.15 -0.04 -18.59
CA ASP A 413 -1.35 0.20 -20.01
C ASP A 413 -0.92 1.63 -20.35
N GLN A 414 -0.24 1.78 -21.49
CA GLN A 414 0.18 3.10 -21.96
C GLN A 414 -1.04 3.83 -22.53
N ILE A 415 -1.52 4.81 -21.78
CA ILE A 415 -2.45 5.82 -22.32
C ILE A 415 -1.61 6.71 -23.24
N GLU A 416 -2.04 6.91 -24.48
CA GLU A 416 -1.40 7.76 -25.51
C GLU A 416 -1.22 9.25 -25.10
N SER A 417 -1.51 9.62 -23.85
CA SER A 417 -1.18 10.93 -23.33
C SER A 417 0.33 11.11 -23.30
N SER A 418 0.82 12.14 -23.97
CA SER A 418 2.23 12.55 -24.03
C SER A 418 2.88 12.89 -22.69
N ASP A 419 2.20 12.68 -21.56
CA ASP A 419 2.66 13.05 -20.23
C ASP A 419 2.51 11.87 -19.25
N VAL A 420 3.56 11.04 -19.21
CA VAL A 420 3.74 9.89 -18.31
C VAL A 420 3.71 10.31 -16.83
N SER A 421 3.87 11.61 -16.52
CA SER A 421 3.85 12.14 -15.15
C SER A 421 2.45 12.40 -14.59
N SER A 422 1.40 12.13 -15.37
CA SER A 422 0.01 12.37 -15.00
C SER A 422 -0.44 11.49 -13.83
N TYR A 423 -1.20 12.10 -12.90
CA TYR A 423 -1.86 11.37 -11.82
C TYR A 423 -3.28 10.96 -12.22
N TYR A 424 -3.64 9.72 -11.90
CA TYR A 424 -4.95 9.14 -12.11
C TYR A 424 -5.56 8.75 -10.77
N PHE A 425 -6.81 9.14 -10.54
CA PHE A 425 -7.49 8.77 -9.31
C PHE A 425 -8.08 7.36 -9.41
N PHE A 426 -8.22 6.73 -8.27
CA PHE A 426 -9.14 5.61 -8.09
C PHE A 426 -9.76 5.70 -6.71
N SER A 427 -10.91 5.05 -6.55
CA SER A 427 -11.51 4.85 -5.25
C SER A 427 -11.96 3.41 -5.09
N TRP A 428 -12.03 2.97 -3.84
CA TRP A 428 -12.64 1.71 -3.50
C TRP A 428 -13.49 1.86 -2.25
N THR A 429 -14.53 1.05 -2.17
CA THR A 429 -15.41 0.96 -1.01
C THR A 429 -15.49 -0.49 -0.55
N ALA A 430 -15.29 -0.70 0.74
CA ALA A 430 -15.41 -1.98 1.41
C ALA A 430 -16.53 -1.86 2.45
N SER A 431 -17.57 -2.67 2.34
CA SER A 431 -18.67 -2.69 3.30
C SER A 431 -19.05 -4.10 3.72
N ILE A 432 -19.42 -4.26 4.99
CA ILE A 432 -20.01 -5.51 5.48
C ILE A 432 -21.51 -5.45 5.26
N GLU A 433 -22.03 -6.32 4.39
CA GLU A 433 -23.46 -6.52 4.22
C GLU A 433 -24.02 -7.15 5.51
N ARG A 434 -25.14 -6.61 6.02
CA ARG A 434 -25.83 -7.22 7.16
C ARG A 434 -26.22 -8.64 6.80
N SER A 435 -26.01 -9.56 7.73
CA SER A 435 -26.58 -10.89 7.62
C SER A 435 -28.11 -10.81 7.75
N ASP A 436 -28.84 -11.69 7.07
CA ASP A 436 -30.29 -11.86 7.24
C ASP A 436 -30.67 -12.10 8.72
N GLU A 437 -29.74 -12.60 9.54
CA GLU A 437 -29.92 -12.79 10.98
C GLU A 437 -30.13 -11.47 11.73
N ASP A 438 -29.47 -10.37 11.34
CA ASP A 438 -29.67 -9.06 11.97
C ASP A 438 -31.05 -8.48 11.66
N GLU A 439 -31.56 -8.74 10.46
CA GLU A 439 -32.91 -8.35 10.07
C GLU A 439 -33.97 -9.22 10.78
N LEU A 440 -33.70 -10.51 10.93
CA LEU A 440 -34.53 -11.44 11.68
C LEU A 440 -34.57 -11.10 13.18
N ILE A 441 -33.44 -10.72 13.78
CA ILE A 441 -33.35 -10.25 15.17
C ILE A 441 -34.19 -8.97 15.33
N LYS A 442 -34.11 -8.02 14.38
CA LYS A 442 -34.90 -6.79 14.41
C LYS A 442 -36.41 -7.09 14.29
N GLN A 443 -36.79 -8.04 13.43
CA GLN A 443 -38.18 -8.52 13.32
C GLN A 443 -38.66 -9.18 14.61
N PHE A 444 -37.84 -10.04 15.24
CA PHE A 444 -38.18 -10.67 16.51
C PHE A 444 -38.30 -9.66 17.65
N LEU A 445 -37.42 -8.66 17.72
CA LEU A 445 -37.54 -7.58 18.72
C LEU A 445 -38.82 -6.77 18.52
N ALA A 446 -39.19 -6.45 17.28
CA ALA A 446 -40.45 -5.77 16.98
C ALA A 446 -41.67 -6.63 17.36
N GLN A 447 -41.61 -7.94 17.11
CA GLN A 447 -42.67 -8.88 17.48
C GLN A 447 -42.81 -9.03 18.99
N ILE A 448 -41.69 -9.06 19.74
CA ILE A 448 -41.69 -9.07 21.21
C ILE A 448 -42.36 -7.81 21.76
N GLU A 449 -42.06 -6.63 21.22
CA GLU A 449 -42.70 -5.38 21.66
C GLU A 449 -44.21 -5.33 21.33
N ALA A 450 -44.60 -5.85 20.16
CA ALA A 450 -46.02 -5.98 19.81
C ALA A 450 -46.76 -6.91 20.79
N LEU A 451 -46.17 -8.07 21.12
CA LEU A 451 -46.74 -9.02 22.08
C LEU A 451 -46.84 -8.44 23.49
N LYS A 452 -45.84 -7.69 23.96
CA LYS A 452 -45.90 -7.00 25.27
C LYS A 452 -47.06 -6.01 25.34
N LYS A 453 -47.28 -5.22 24.28
CA LYS A 453 -48.41 -4.27 24.22
C LYS A 453 -49.75 -4.99 24.25
N GLU A 454 -49.88 -6.13 23.57
CA GLU A 454 -51.11 -6.91 23.59
C GLU A 454 -51.36 -7.54 24.97
N ILE A 455 -50.32 -8.02 25.66
CA ILE A 455 -50.43 -8.50 27.06
C ILE A 455 -50.98 -7.38 27.97
N ILE A 456 -50.44 -6.16 27.87
CA ILE A 456 -50.91 -5.01 28.66
C ILE A 456 -52.39 -4.71 28.34
N ARG A 457 -52.78 -4.75 27.07
CA ARG A 457 -54.16 -4.53 26.63
C ARG A 457 -55.12 -5.58 27.18
N VAL A 458 -54.75 -6.86 27.09
CA VAL A 458 -55.55 -7.98 27.61
C VAL A 458 -55.65 -7.90 29.13
N GLN A 459 -54.57 -7.55 29.83
CA GLN A 459 -54.60 -7.29 31.27
C GLN A 459 -55.55 -6.15 31.64
N ALA A 460 -55.55 -5.05 30.88
CA ALA A 460 -56.48 -3.94 31.09
C ALA A 460 -57.95 -4.34 30.84
N GLN A 461 -58.21 -5.18 29.83
CA GLN A 461 -59.55 -5.72 29.56
C GLN A 461 -60.02 -6.67 30.66
N ILE A 462 -59.14 -7.54 31.18
CA ILE A 462 -59.42 -8.39 32.34
C ILE A 462 -59.75 -7.52 33.56
N GLN A 463 -58.98 -6.46 33.81
CA GLN A 463 -59.21 -5.51 34.90
C GLN A 463 -60.58 -4.79 34.76
N ALA A 464 -60.96 -4.42 33.52
CA ALA A 464 -62.25 -3.80 33.21
C ALA A 464 -63.44 -4.76 33.40
N ILE A 465 -63.27 -6.02 33.03
CA ILE A 465 -64.30 -7.07 33.22
C ILE A 465 -64.45 -7.40 34.72
N LEU A 466 -63.35 -7.47 35.46
CA LEU A 466 -63.35 -7.68 36.91
C LEU A 466 -64.00 -6.51 37.67
N SER A 467 -63.92 -5.29 37.15
CA SER A 467 -64.54 -4.10 37.75
C SER A 467 -66.04 -3.96 37.44
N GLN A 468 -66.59 -4.69 36.47
CA GLN A 468 -68.03 -4.75 36.19
C GLN A 468 -68.81 -5.79 37.03
N LYS A 469 -68.14 -6.62 37.85
CA LYS A 469 -68.77 -7.62 38.74
C LYS A 469 -68.65 -7.33 40.24
N GLY A 470 -68.67 -6.05 40.63
CA GLY A 470 -68.62 -5.61 42.03
C GLY A 470 -69.86 -4.82 42.46
N GLN A 471 -71.01 -5.48 42.58
CA GLN A 471 -72.21 -4.89 43.17
C GLN A 471 -71.92 -4.52 44.63
N PHE A 472 -72.11 -3.25 45.00
CA PHE A 472 -71.96 -2.76 46.38
C PHE A 472 -72.97 -3.51 47.28
N SER A 473 -72.48 -4.39 48.16
CA SER A 473 -73.31 -5.29 48.98
C SER A 473 -73.17 -5.04 50.48
N CYS A 474 -72.51 -3.94 50.87
CA CYS A 474 -72.23 -3.62 52.25
C CYS A 474 -73.43 -2.94 52.92
N SER A 475 -74.20 -3.69 53.70
CA SER A 475 -75.36 -3.18 54.45
C SER A 475 -75.10 -3.03 55.96
N GLN A 476 -74.25 -3.87 56.56
CA GLN A 476 -73.90 -3.81 57.98
C GLN A 476 -72.60 -4.58 58.29
N LEU A 477 -71.91 -4.17 59.36
CA LEU A 477 -70.81 -4.88 59.99
C LEU A 477 -71.29 -5.51 61.30
N ASN A 478 -70.97 -6.79 61.53
CA ASN A 478 -71.41 -7.55 62.69
C ASN A 478 -70.24 -7.97 63.59
N SER A 479 -69.04 -8.11 63.03
CA SER A 479 -67.88 -8.69 63.70
C SER A 479 -66.85 -7.63 64.09
N ASN A 480 -66.11 -7.85 65.17
CA ASN A 480 -64.92 -7.04 65.47
C ASN A 480 -63.87 -7.25 64.37
N LEU A 481 -63.40 -6.17 63.73
CA LEU A 481 -62.38 -6.26 62.65
C LEU A 481 -61.06 -5.65 63.12
N TYR A 482 -59.96 -6.32 62.80
CA TYR A 482 -58.62 -5.98 63.29
C TYR A 482 -57.52 -6.34 62.29
N LEU A 483 -56.35 -5.74 62.50
CA LEU A 483 -55.17 -5.98 61.68
C LEU A 483 -54.81 -7.47 61.63
N GLY A 484 -54.62 -8.01 60.44
CA GLY A 484 -54.23 -9.40 60.20
C GLY A 484 -55.33 -10.28 59.61
N LEU A 485 -56.60 -9.83 59.60
CA LEU A 485 -57.67 -10.54 58.91
C LEU A 485 -57.41 -10.56 57.40
N LYS A 486 -57.52 -11.74 56.77
CA LYS A 486 -57.29 -11.94 55.33
C LYS A 486 -58.51 -12.57 54.67
N ASN A 487 -58.75 -12.25 53.40
CA ASN A 487 -59.85 -12.76 52.57
C ASN A 487 -61.23 -12.71 53.26
N ASN A 488 -61.48 -11.67 54.05
CA ASN A 488 -62.69 -11.56 54.85
C ASN A 488 -63.73 -10.63 54.17
N GLN A 489 -64.97 -11.08 54.10
CA GLN A 489 -66.06 -10.36 53.43
C GLN A 489 -66.48 -9.08 54.17
N GLU A 490 -66.51 -9.08 55.51
CA GLU A 490 -66.77 -7.87 56.29
C GLU A 490 -65.61 -6.86 56.19
N VAL A 491 -64.38 -7.32 55.97
CA VAL A 491 -63.25 -6.43 55.64
C VAL A 491 -63.42 -5.80 54.25
N ARG A 492 -63.93 -6.54 53.26
CA ARG A 492 -64.27 -5.96 51.94
C ARG A 492 -65.36 -4.90 52.08
N CYS A 493 -66.40 -5.18 52.87
CA CYS A 493 -67.48 -4.25 53.19
C CYS A 493 -66.92 -2.98 53.88
N LEU A 494 -66.10 -3.13 54.92
CA LEU A 494 -65.43 -2.02 55.59
C LEU A 494 -64.59 -1.17 54.61
N GLN A 495 -63.80 -1.80 53.75
CA GLN A 495 -62.95 -1.10 52.78
C GLN A 495 -63.78 -0.34 51.73
N GLN A 496 -64.90 -0.90 51.28
CA GLN A 496 -65.85 -0.22 50.40
C GLN A 496 -66.45 1.02 51.10
N PHE A 497 -66.86 0.87 52.37
CA PHE A 497 -67.37 1.98 53.15
C PHE A 497 -66.32 3.08 53.36
N LEU A 498 -65.11 2.74 53.80
CA LEU A 498 -64.03 3.70 54.04
C LEU A 498 -63.65 4.46 52.77
N LYS A 499 -63.70 3.79 51.61
CA LYS A 499 -63.47 4.44 50.31
C LYS A 499 -64.52 5.51 50.00
N LEU A 500 -65.79 5.27 50.36
CA LEU A 500 -66.86 6.25 50.19
C LEU A 500 -66.73 7.47 51.11
N GLN A 501 -65.97 7.36 52.20
CA GLN A 501 -65.69 8.50 53.10
C GLN A 501 -64.71 9.52 52.50
N GLY A 502 -64.17 9.24 51.31
CA GLY A 502 -63.30 10.13 50.56
C GLY A 502 -61.80 9.89 50.79
N PRO A 503 -60.95 10.50 49.95
CA PRO A 503 -59.50 10.29 49.98
C PRO A 503 -58.84 10.81 51.27
N GLU A 504 -59.47 11.74 52.00
CA GLU A 504 -59.04 12.19 53.34
C GLU A 504 -59.01 11.03 54.36
N ILE A 505 -59.92 10.05 54.22
CA ILE A 505 -60.05 8.91 55.12
C ILE A 505 -59.30 7.70 54.57
N TYR A 506 -59.52 7.37 53.30
CA TYR A 506 -58.90 6.21 52.66
C TYR A 506 -58.31 6.54 51.28
N PRO A 507 -57.15 7.24 51.25
CA PRO A 507 -56.50 7.66 49.99
C PRO A 507 -56.27 6.52 49.01
N GLU A 508 -55.96 5.33 49.53
CA GLU A 508 -55.57 4.19 48.71
C GLU A 508 -56.79 3.49 48.07
N GLY A 509 -57.98 3.61 48.68
CA GLY A 509 -59.24 3.14 48.10
C GLY A 509 -59.25 1.65 47.68
N LEU A 510 -58.37 0.83 48.28
CA LEU A 510 -58.18 -0.59 47.96
C LEU A 510 -59.22 -1.46 48.68
N VAL A 511 -59.94 -2.29 47.91
CA VAL A 511 -60.91 -3.27 48.43
C VAL A 511 -60.38 -4.68 48.13
N SER A 512 -59.55 -5.20 49.05
CA SER A 512 -58.88 -6.49 48.91
C SER A 512 -59.48 -7.58 49.80
N GLY A 513 -60.20 -7.21 50.86
CA GLY A 513 -60.64 -8.12 51.92
C GLY A 513 -59.55 -8.48 52.93
N ASN A 514 -58.39 -7.83 52.85
CA ASN A 514 -57.28 -8.00 53.77
C ASN A 514 -57.14 -6.75 54.65
N PHE A 515 -57.29 -6.89 55.96
CA PHE A 515 -57.15 -5.81 56.93
C PHE A 515 -55.66 -5.70 57.29
N LEU A 516 -54.92 -4.93 56.49
CA LEU A 516 -53.48 -4.68 56.68
C LEU A 516 -53.25 -3.22 57.10
N SER A 517 -51.99 -2.75 57.03
CA SER A 517 -51.58 -1.43 57.52
C SER A 517 -52.41 -0.28 56.93
N LEU A 518 -52.69 -0.30 55.63
CA LEU A 518 -53.45 0.77 54.96
C LEU A 518 -54.90 0.85 55.47
N THR A 519 -55.57 -0.30 55.61
CA THR A 519 -56.93 -0.35 56.15
C THR A 519 -56.95 0.06 57.63
N LYS A 520 -55.93 -0.33 58.40
CA LYS A 520 -55.79 0.13 59.79
C LYS A 520 -55.67 1.65 59.87
N SER A 521 -54.80 2.25 59.06
CA SER A 521 -54.64 3.71 59.01
C SER A 521 -55.93 4.42 58.62
N ALA A 522 -56.69 3.87 57.66
CA ALA A 522 -57.98 4.43 57.28
C ALA A 522 -59.02 4.33 58.40
N VAL A 523 -59.05 3.23 59.16
CA VAL A 523 -59.90 3.10 60.35
C VAL A 523 -59.51 4.11 61.43
N ILE A 524 -58.23 4.32 61.68
CA ILE A 524 -57.75 5.34 62.64
C ILE A 524 -58.27 6.72 62.24
N ARG A 525 -58.06 7.13 60.97
CA ARG A 525 -58.54 8.42 60.45
C ARG A 525 -60.06 8.56 60.58
N PHE A 526 -60.80 7.49 60.30
CA PHE A 526 -62.26 7.48 60.48
C PHE A 526 -62.67 7.63 61.95
N GLN A 527 -62.01 6.92 62.86
CA GLN A 527 -62.27 7.03 64.30
C GLN A 527 -61.97 8.43 64.84
N GLU A 528 -60.90 9.06 64.35
CA GLU A 528 -60.54 10.43 64.72
C GLU A 528 -61.51 11.46 64.15
N LYS A 529 -62.01 11.26 62.92
CA LYS A 529 -63.06 12.10 62.32
C LYS A 529 -64.35 12.11 63.15
N TYR A 530 -64.69 10.98 63.79
CA TYR A 530 -65.86 10.84 64.66
C TYR A 530 -65.46 10.66 66.14
N ALA A 531 -64.37 11.30 66.57
CA ALA A 531 -63.76 11.08 67.90
C ALA A 531 -64.75 11.28 69.06
N SER A 532 -65.61 12.29 69.00
CA SER A 532 -66.61 12.56 70.05
C SER A 532 -67.63 11.43 70.21
N GLU A 533 -67.90 10.66 69.15
CA GLU A 533 -68.89 9.58 69.12
C GLU A 533 -68.26 8.19 69.28
N ILE A 534 -67.00 8.02 68.87
CA ILE A 534 -66.31 6.73 68.88
C ILE A 534 -65.27 6.60 69.99
N LEU A 535 -64.46 7.64 70.21
CA LEU A 535 -63.30 7.58 71.10
C LEU A 535 -63.62 8.10 72.50
N THR A 536 -64.26 9.27 72.62
CA THR A 536 -64.60 9.89 73.91
C THR A 536 -65.45 8.99 74.82
N PRO A 537 -66.49 8.27 74.35
CA PRO A 537 -67.28 7.38 75.21
C PRO A 537 -66.49 6.20 75.78
N LEU A 538 -65.34 5.88 75.18
CA LEU A 538 -64.45 4.80 75.60
C LEU A 538 -63.24 5.32 76.41
N GLY A 539 -63.16 6.63 76.67
CA GLY A 539 -62.02 7.26 77.34
C GLY A 539 -60.73 7.27 76.50
N LEU A 540 -60.83 7.13 75.17
CA LEU A 540 -59.70 7.10 74.26
C LEU A 540 -59.41 8.48 73.67
N THR A 541 -58.13 8.82 73.52
CA THR A 541 -57.68 10.11 72.97
C THR A 541 -57.17 10.04 71.53
N SER A 542 -57.01 8.83 70.97
CA SER A 542 -56.56 8.60 69.60
C SER A 542 -57.17 7.34 68.99
N GLY A 543 -57.21 7.27 67.65
CA GLY A 543 -57.74 6.13 66.93
C GLY A 543 -56.89 4.87 67.14
N THR A 544 -57.54 3.73 67.36
CA THR A 544 -56.86 2.45 67.64
C THR A 544 -56.65 1.61 66.38
N GLY A 545 -57.44 1.87 65.33
CA GLY A 545 -57.46 1.05 64.13
C GLY A 545 -58.18 -0.29 64.32
N PHE A 546 -58.82 -0.48 65.48
CA PHE A 546 -59.66 -1.64 65.80
C PHE A 546 -61.13 -1.30 65.61
N VAL A 547 -61.85 -2.04 64.78
CA VAL A 547 -63.28 -1.82 64.53
C VAL A 547 -64.10 -2.59 65.56
N GLY A 548 -64.20 -2.02 66.76
CA GLY A 548 -64.98 -2.54 67.88
C GLY A 548 -66.47 -2.18 67.80
N SER A 549 -67.23 -2.48 68.86
CA SER A 549 -68.68 -2.25 68.93
C SER A 549 -69.10 -0.81 68.63
N VAL A 550 -68.41 0.19 69.19
CA VAL A 550 -68.73 1.62 69.00
C VAL A 550 -68.39 2.10 67.58
N THR A 551 -67.24 1.69 67.04
CA THR A 551 -66.88 2.01 65.65
C THR A 551 -67.84 1.35 64.66
N ARG A 552 -68.22 0.09 64.89
CA ARG A 552 -69.25 -0.58 64.08
C ARG A 552 -70.60 0.13 64.14
N ALA A 553 -71.05 0.50 65.34
CA ALA A 553 -72.32 1.20 65.50
C ALA A 553 -72.35 2.47 64.65
N LYS A 554 -71.27 3.26 64.67
CA LYS A 554 -71.17 4.47 63.83
C LYS A 554 -71.13 4.16 62.34
N ILE A 555 -70.37 3.15 61.91
CA ILE A 555 -70.32 2.73 60.50
C ILE A 555 -71.69 2.24 60.03
N ASN A 556 -72.37 1.41 60.80
CA ASN A 556 -73.70 0.89 60.47
C ASN A 556 -74.75 2.00 60.41
N GLN A 557 -74.68 2.98 61.31
CA GLN A 557 -75.52 4.19 61.24
C GLN A 557 -75.31 4.94 59.92
N LEU A 558 -74.05 5.08 59.46
CA LEU A 558 -73.75 5.78 58.21
C LEU A 558 -74.04 4.93 56.95
N LEU A 559 -74.20 3.61 57.10
CA LEU A 559 -74.58 2.70 56.02
C LEU A 559 -76.10 2.57 55.83
N SER A 560 -76.90 2.91 56.85
CA SER A 560 -78.36 2.85 56.82
C SER A 560 -78.95 4.26 57.04
N PRO A 561 -79.16 5.07 55.97
CA PRO A 561 -79.63 6.45 56.08
C PRO A 561 -80.97 6.61 56.78
#